data_AF-A0A524LEA6-F1
#
_entry.id   AF-A0A524LEA6-F1
#
_cell.length_a   1.000
_cell.length_b   1.000
_cell.length_c   1.000
_cell.angle_alpha   90.00
_cell.angle_beta   90.00
_cell.angle_gamma   90.00
#
_symmetry.space_group_name_H-M   'P 1'
#
loop_
_entity.id
_entity.type
_entity.pdbx_description
1 polymer ?
#
loop_
_entity_poly.entity_id
_entity_poly.type
_entity_poly.pdbx_seq_one_letter_code
_entity_poly.pdbx_strand_id
1 'polypeptide(L)'
;MDSYLDKTYLASRHLKDADCLYLNITFEVFNGCKWSCHGCHVNTTGQDGMSEGELDKMLSLLEDFEQNSYKPFIAFVGPTDFFTASNTVEFLRKPKVVEMLHRFKRLSFLTTYLDGQTQQIDDVCDLLNELYSDIELEINISIEPAQILNKKYLAVLQRNKEMVMKKLHAFKDIRTFGIFNVFDYSVTKIAETLTNYDFLHKEIQHLFETTIDYNFSLGRRMDLDGETFEKTVLSISELFDEAISGERVKFLRFSFGKLTDSLIEKQYNYRNGKFFASPLLYERFVSFRPEFEIPIQDWKAREFEQWEHNTQISQYANVFDKDECGSCHYLGSCIDRGVLHLMDTYGIKKCVVARDALDAINFQKSTIKSDER
;
A
#
# COMPACT_ATOMS: atom_id res chain seq x y z
N MET A 1 4.19 -27.88 -0.88
CA MET A 1 3.68 -26.61 -0.34
C MET A 1 4.84 -25.66 0.06
N ASP A 2 6.06 -25.93 -0.41
CA ASP A 2 7.28 -25.12 -0.18
C ASP A 2 7.54 -24.04 -1.25
N SER A 3 6.69 -23.92 -2.28
CA SER A 3 6.91 -23.00 -3.41
C SER A 3 6.44 -21.56 -3.16
N TYR A 4 5.81 -21.27 -2.02
CA TYR A 4 5.33 -19.92 -1.71
C TYR A 4 6.42 -18.98 -1.16
N LEU A 5 7.52 -19.51 -0.64
CA LEU A 5 8.58 -18.73 0.01
C LEU A 5 9.65 -18.19 -0.95
N ASP A 6 9.74 -18.71 -2.17
CA ASP A 6 10.87 -18.41 -3.09
C ASP A 6 10.59 -17.25 -4.07
N LYS A 7 9.35 -16.75 -4.12
CA LYS A 7 9.01 -15.50 -4.82
C LYS A 7 9.04 -14.34 -3.82
N THR A 8 10.23 -14.01 -3.32
CA THR A 8 10.44 -12.84 -2.46
C THR A 8 9.85 -11.59 -3.12
N TYR A 9 8.88 -10.95 -2.45
CA TYR A 9 8.27 -9.69 -2.90
C TYR A 9 9.27 -8.53 -2.88
N LEU A 10 10.33 -8.67 -2.07
CA LEU A 10 11.46 -7.75 -2.05
C LEU A 10 12.13 -7.65 -3.40
N ALA A 11 12.29 -6.42 -3.87
CA ALA A 11 12.95 -6.15 -5.13
C ALA A 11 14.42 -6.60 -5.14
N SER A 12 15.11 -6.61 -3.98
CA SER A 12 16.51 -7.08 -3.84
C SER A 12 16.68 -8.51 -3.31
N ARG A 13 15.62 -9.24 -2.93
CA ARG A 13 15.66 -10.52 -2.18
C ARG A 13 16.36 -10.45 -0.80
N HIS A 14 17.54 -9.82 -0.69
CA HIS A 14 18.30 -9.53 0.53
C HIS A 14 18.87 -8.10 0.54
N LEU A 15 18.97 -7.48 1.72
CA LEU A 15 19.46 -6.09 1.88
C LEU A 15 20.91 -5.90 1.40
N LYS A 16 21.80 -6.86 1.69
CA LYS A 16 23.21 -6.79 1.30
C LYS A 16 23.44 -6.75 -0.22
N ASP A 17 22.42 -7.15 -0.98
CA ASP A 17 22.43 -7.23 -2.43
C ASP A 17 21.75 -5.99 -3.05
N ALA A 18 21.26 -5.04 -2.24
CA ALA A 18 20.70 -3.79 -2.72
C ALA A 18 21.81 -2.81 -3.11
N ASP A 19 21.85 -2.47 -4.40
CA ASP A 19 22.72 -1.46 -5.00
C ASP A 19 21.96 -0.15 -5.34
N CYS A 20 20.66 -0.13 -5.10
CA CYS A 20 19.76 0.98 -5.40
C CYS A 20 18.62 1.10 -4.37
N LEU A 21 17.98 2.27 -4.34
CA LEU A 21 16.73 2.52 -3.65
C LEU A 21 15.55 2.21 -4.59
N TYR A 22 14.51 1.55 -4.09
CA TYR A 22 13.30 1.24 -4.84
C TYR A 22 12.26 2.34 -4.63
N LEU A 23 11.88 3.01 -5.72
CA LEU A 23 10.96 4.11 -5.72
C LEU A 23 9.53 3.62 -6.00
N ASN A 24 8.63 3.86 -5.05
CA ASN A 24 7.22 3.57 -5.15
C ASN A 24 6.43 4.88 -5.15
N ILE A 25 5.51 5.06 -6.11
CA ILE A 25 4.69 6.26 -6.19
C ILE A 25 3.22 5.88 -6.28
N THR A 26 2.40 6.47 -5.41
CA THR A 26 0.94 6.42 -5.52
C THR A 26 0.46 7.62 -6.31
N PHE A 27 -0.17 7.38 -7.46
CA PHE A 27 -0.76 8.41 -8.31
C PHE A 27 -2.27 8.48 -8.06
N GLU A 28 -2.74 9.60 -7.48
CA GLU A 28 -4.17 9.91 -7.43
C GLU A 28 -4.61 10.66 -8.68
N VAL A 29 -5.04 9.90 -9.68
CA VAL A 29 -5.32 10.39 -11.05
C VAL A 29 -6.69 9.97 -11.57
N PHE A 30 -7.32 8.95 -10.98
CA PHE A 30 -8.62 8.45 -11.38
C PHE A 30 -9.77 9.24 -10.76
N ASN A 31 -10.73 9.57 -11.62
CA ASN A 31 -11.96 10.27 -11.30
C ASN A 31 -13.13 9.29 -11.33
N GLY A 32 -14.07 9.46 -10.42
CA GLY A 32 -15.26 8.63 -10.32
C GLY A 32 -15.03 7.31 -9.60
N CYS A 33 -16.04 6.94 -8.81
CA CYS A 33 -16.26 5.60 -8.30
C CYS A 33 -17.75 5.51 -7.99
N LYS A 34 -18.40 4.44 -8.41
CA LYS A 34 -19.83 4.24 -8.13
C LYS A 34 -20.09 3.47 -6.83
N TRP A 35 -19.03 3.06 -6.14
CA TRP A 35 -19.10 2.30 -4.90
C TRP A 35 -18.95 3.21 -3.69
N SER A 36 -19.60 2.82 -2.59
CA SER A 36 -19.54 3.51 -1.30
C SER A 36 -19.09 2.53 -0.21
N CYS A 37 -17.89 1.98 -0.39
CA CYS A 37 -17.32 1.00 0.53
C CYS A 37 -17.13 1.59 1.92
N HIS A 38 -17.40 0.79 2.97
CA HIS A 38 -17.14 1.20 4.35
C HIS A 38 -15.66 1.56 4.55
N GLY A 39 -15.42 2.64 5.30
CA GLY A 39 -14.08 3.16 5.58
C GLY A 39 -13.36 3.79 4.39
N CYS A 40 -14.01 3.95 3.23
CA CYS A 40 -13.41 4.62 2.08
C CYS A 40 -13.54 6.15 2.19
N HIS A 41 -12.40 6.85 2.19
CA HIS A 41 -12.33 8.31 2.24
C HIS A 41 -11.66 8.91 1.00
N VAL A 42 -11.65 8.15 -0.10
CA VAL A 42 -11.16 8.62 -1.39
C VAL A 42 -12.05 9.74 -1.91
N ASN A 43 -11.42 10.85 -2.34
CA ASN A 43 -12.13 11.87 -3.10
C ASN A 43 -12.38 11.36 -4.53
N THR A 44 -13.63 11.07 -4.85
CA THR A 44 -14.05 10.51 -6.14
C THR A 44 -14.33 11.57 -7.20
N THR A 45 -14.23 12.87 -6.89
CA THR A 45 -14.67 13.96 -7.80
C THR A 45 -13.67 15.12 -7.94
N GLY A 46 -12.40 14.91 -7.59
CA GLY A 46 -11.38 15.99 -7.58
C GLY A 46 -10.05 15.63 -8.21
N GLN A 47 -10.00 14.56 -9.01
CA GLN A 47 -8.79 14.14 -9.73
C GLN A 47 -9.06 14.24 -11.23
N ASP A 48 -8.27 15.03 -11.97
CA ASP A 48 -8.42 15.19 -13.41
C ASP A 48 -7.22 14.59 -14.18
N GLY A 49 -6.52 13.65 -13.55
CA GLY A 49 -5.29 13.06 -14.07
C GLY A 49 -4.09 14.00 -13.94
N MET A 50 -3.23 13.98 -14.96
CA MET A 50 -2.10 14.90 -15.10
C MET A 50 -2.22 15.66 -16.41
N SER A 51 -1.91 16.95 -16.37
CA SER A 51 -1.71 17.79 -17.56
C SER A 51 -0.42 17.40 -18.29
N GLU A 52 -0.31 17.80 -19.56
CA GLU A 52 0.90 17.56 -20.36
C GLU A 52 2.17 18.12 -19.71
N GLY A 53 2.08 19.32 -19.14
CA GLY A 53 3.22 19.94 -18.45
C GLY A 53 3.59 19.26 -17.13
N GLU A 54 2.64 18.64 -16.44
CA GLU A 54 2.94 17.81 -15.26
C GLU A 54 3.57 16.49 -15.66
N LEU A 55 3.13 15.88 -16.76
CA LEU A 55 3.74 14.66 -17.30
C LEU A 55 5.19 14.87 -17.73
N ASP A 56 5.50 15.99 -18.38
CA ASP A 56 6.88 16.35 -18.75
C ASP A 56 7.79 16.48 -17.52
N LYS A 57 7.30 17.13 -16.46
CA LYS A 57 8.04 17.27 -15.21
C LYS A 57 8.18 15.93 -14.48
N MET A 58 7.16 15.09 -14.48
CA MET A 58 7.19 13.76 -13.88
C MET A 58 8.20 12.86 -14.58
N LEU A 59 8.23 12.85 -15.91
CA LEU A 59 9.22 12.11 -16.69
C LEU A 59 10.65 12.57 -16.36
N SER A 60 10.87 13.88 -16.32
CA SER A 60 12.18 14.44 -15.94
C SER A 60 12.58 14.10 -14.50
N LEU A 61 11.62 14.07 -13.57
CA LEU A 61 11.85 13.66 -12.19
C LEU A 61 12.21 12.17 -12.09
N LEU A 62 11.52 11.30 -12.83
CA LEU A 62 11.83 9.85 -12.84
C LEU A 62 13.23 9.59 -13.42
N GLU A 63 13.62 10.30 -14.48
CA GLU A 63 15.00 10.26 -15.00
C GLU A 63 16.02 10.71 -13.97
N ASP A 64 15.72 11.77 -13.22
CA ASP A 64 16.58 12.27 -12.17
C ASP A 64 16.74 11.25 -11.04
N PHE A 65 15.64 10.60 -10.63
CA PHE A 65 15.69 9.48 -9.67
C PHE A 65 16.59 8.34 -10.16
N GLU A 66 16.43 7.90 -11.41
CA GLU A 66 17.23 6.84 -12.01
C GLU A 66 18.74 7.18 -12.05
N GLN A 67 19.07 8.45 -12.30
CA GLN A 67 20.45 8.95 -12.28
C GLN A 67 21.04 9.05 -10.87
N ASN A 68 20.21 9.05 -9.83
CA ASN A 68 20.60 9.17 -8.42
C ASN A 68 20.41 7.86 -7.63
N SER A 69 20.60 6.71 -8.29
CA SER A 69 20.56 5.37 -7.67
C SER A 69 19.18 4.93 -7.17
N TYR A 70 18.10 5.51 -7.69
CA TYR A 70 16.75 4.98 -7.49
C TYR A 70 16.34 4.12 -8.67
N LYS A 71 15.45 3.18 -8.40
CA LYS A 71 14.82 2.32 -9.40
C LYS A 71 13.31 2.40 -9.23
N PRO A 72 12.57 2.99 -10.18
CA PRO A 72 11.12 2.97 -10.17
C PRO A 72 10.62 1.52 -10.11
N PHE A 73 9.92 1.18 -9.03
CA PHE A 73 9.54 -0.19 -8.72
C PHE A 73 8.04 -0.40 -8.89
N ILE A 74 7.20 0.25 -8.08
CA ILE A 74 5.74 0.13 -8.18
C ILE A 74 5.08 1.51 -8.39
N ALA A 75 4.27 1.61 -9.44
CA ALA A 75 3.30 2.68 -9.61
C ALA A 75 1.93 2.18 -9.12
N PHE A 76 1.43 2.75 -8.02
CA PHE A 76 0.06 2.53 -7.58
C PHE A 76 -0.85 3.55 -8.27
N VAL A 77 -1.64 3.11 -9.24
CA VAL A 77 -2.47 4.01 -10.05
C VAL A 77 -3.91 3.91 -9.58
N GLY A 78 -4.42 5.00 -9.02
CA GLY A 78 -5.72 5.04 -8.38
C GLY A 78 -6.26 6.48 -8.31
N PRO A 79 -7.03 6.85 -7.27
CA PRO A 79 -7.29 6.11 -6.03
C PRO A 79 -8.55 5.23 -6.05
N THR A 80 -9.36 5.30 -7.11
CA THR A 80 -10.65 4.62 -7.19
C THR A 80 -10.57 3.28 -7.92
N ASP A 81 -11.69 2.53 -7.95
CA ASP A 81 -11.80 1.27 -8.69
C ASP A 81 -11.59 1.52 -10.19
N PHE A 82 -10.46 1.03 -10.73
CA PHE A 82 -10.03 1.34 -12.09
C PHE A 82 -10.99 0.82 -13.17
N PHE A 83 -11.85 -0.15 -12.85
CA PHE A 83 -12.91 -0.59 -13.78
C PHE A 83 -14.16 0.29 -13.77
N THR A 84 -14.28 1.22 -12.82
CA THR A 84 -15.46 2.11 -12.73
C THR A 84 -15.11 3.59 -12.78
N ALA A 85 -13.84 3.94 -12.65
CA ALA A 85 -13.37 5.30 -12.85
C ALA A 85 -13.64 5.76 -14.29
N SER A 86 -14.15 6.98 -14.43
CA SER A 86 -14.65 7.53 -15.70
C SER A 86 -13.52 7.87 -16.67
N ASN A 87 -12.31 8.07 -16.17
CA ASN A 87 -11.16 8.51 -16.97
C ASN A 87 -10.07 7.44 -17.12
N THR A 88 -10.27 6.18 -16.68
CA THR A 88 -9.23 5.13 -16.73
C THR A 88 -8.63 4.97 -18.12
N VAL A 89 -9.48 4.73 -19.13
CA VAL A 89 -9.03 4.48 -20.50
C VAL A 89 -8.38 5.72 -21.10
N GLU A 90 -8.98 6.89 -20.90
CA GLU A 90 -8.44 8.16 -21.40
C GLU A 90 -7.05 8.44 -20.83
N PHE A 91 -6.88 8.30 -19.51
CA PHE A 91 -5.62 8.56 -18.84
C PHE A 91 -4.55 7.55 -19.26
N LEU A 92 -4.84 6.24 -19.16
CA LEU A 92 -3.85 5.19 -19.42
C LEU A 92 -3.47 5.06 -20.91
N ARG A 93 -4.24 5.61 -21.85
CA ARG A 93 -3.88 5.60 -23.29
C ARG A 93 -2.94 6.76 -23.68
N LYS A 94 -2.78 7.80 -22.83
CA LYS A 94 -1.93 8.96 -23.17
C LYS A 94 -0.48 8.50 -23.38
N PRO A 95 0.19 8.85 -24.50
CA PRO A 95 1.54 8.38 -24.79
C PRO A 95 2.56 8.66 -23.68
N LYS A 96 2.53 9.86 -23.06
CA LYS A 96 3.42 10.18 -21.95
C LYS A 96 3.08 9.43 -20.66
N VAL A 97 1.82 9.06 -20.43
CA VAL A 97 1.44 8.19 -19.31
C VAL A 97 1.98 6.79 -19.55
N VAL A 98 1.85 6.27 -20.78
CA VAL A 98 2.45 4.99 -21.19
C VAL A 98 3.95 5.04 -20.92
N GLU A 99 4.67 6.04 -21.43
CA GLU A 99 6.11 6.21 -21.20
C GLU A 99 6.46 6.26 -19.71
N MET A 100 5.75 7.09 -18.92
CA MET A 100 5.96 7.25 -17.49
C MET A 100 5.79 5.92 -16.74
N LEU A 101 4.72 5.18 -17.03
CA LEU A 101 4.40 3.93 -16.36
C LEU A 101 5.34 2.79 -16.77
N HIS A 102 5.89 2.78 -17.99
CA HIS A 102 6.91 1.79 -18.43
C HIS A 102 8.25 1.93 -17.73
N ARG A 103 8.51 3.04 -17.04
CA ARG A 103 9.71 3.16 -16.19
C ARG A 103 9.60 2.31 -14.94
N PHE A 104 8.38 2.03 -14.47
CA PHE A 104 8.15 1.19 -13.30
C PHE A 104 8.20 -0.29 -13.68
N LYS A 105 8.82 -1.09 -12.81
CA LYS A 105 8.81 -2.54 -12.94
C LYS A 105 7.41 -3.15 -12.84
N ARG A 106 6.51 -2.52 -12.07
CA ARG A 106 5.18 -3.03 -11.77
C ARG A 106 4.13 -1.93 -11.71
N LEU A 107 2.96 -2.22 -12.26
CA LEU A 107 1.75 -1.41 -12.08
C LEU A 107 0.83 -2.09 -11.08
N SER A 108 0.30 -1.31 -10.15
CA SER A 108 -0.61 -1.79 -9.11
C SER A 108 -1.92 -1.00 -9.16
N PHE A 109 -3.02 -1.70 -9.43
CA PHE A 109 -4.36 -1.12 -9.51
C PHE A 109 -5.25 -1.65 -8.38
N LEU A 110 -6.33 -0.94 -8.07
CA LEU A 110 -7.33 -1.37 -7.09
C LEU A 110 -8.69 -1.57 -7.75
N THR A 111 -9.36 -2.69 -7.48
CA THR A 111 -10.74 -2.91 -7.88
C THR A 111 -11.54 -3.61 -6.80
N THR A 112 -12.86 -3.42 -6.80
CA THR A 112 -13.77 -4.16 -5.94
C THR A 112 -14.26 -5.46 -6.59
N TYR A 113 -14.15 -5.60 -7.92
CA TYR A 113 -14.82 -6.66 -8.71
C TYR A 113 -16.34 -6.76 -8.50
N LEU A 114 -17.01 -5.72 -7.96
CA LEU A 114 -18.46 -5.73 -7.76
C LEU A 114 -19.25 -5.61 -9.06
N ASP A 115 -18.64 -4.99 -10.07
CA ASP A 115 -19.19 -4.95 -11.41
C ASP A 115 -18.88 -6.22 -12.20
N GLY A 116 -19.91 -6.71 -12.88
CA GLY A 116 -19.77 -7.74 -13.90
C GLY A 116 -19.50 -7.13 -15.28
N GLN A 117 -19.45 -8.00 -16.30
CA GLN A 117 -19.31 -7.72 -17.73
C GLN A 117 -19.89 -6.36 -18.15
N THR A 118 -19.03 -5.37 -18.28
CA THR A 118 -19.35 -4.05 -18.83
C THR A 118 -18.39 -3.75 -19.96
N GLN A 119 -18.79 -2.88 -20.89
CA GLN A 119 -17.91 -2.40 -21.95
C GLN A 119 -16.64 -1.74 -21.36
N GLN A 120 -16.78 -1.02 -20.23
CA GLN A 120 -15.66 -0.41 -19.53
C GLN A 120 -14.59 -1.43 -19.10
N ILE A 121 -14.99 -2.58 -18.55
CA ILE A 121 -14.05 -3.65 -18.19
C ILE A 121 -13.31 -4.17 -19.43
N ASP A 122 -14.03 -4.35 -20.53
CA ASP A 122 -13.48 -4.83 -21.79
C ASP A 122 -12.47 -3.83 -22.35
N ASP A 123 -12.83 -2.54 -22.43
CA ASP A 123 -11.97 -1.46 -22.91
C ASP A 123 -10.70 -1.33 -22.07
N VAL A 124 -10.81 -1.44 -20.74
CA VAL A 124 -9.66 -1.40 -19.83
C VAL A 124 -8.77 -2.63 -20.01
N CYS A 125 -9.34 -3.84 -20.11
CA CYS A 125 -8.54 -5.05 -20.31
C CYS A 125 -7.81 -5.04 -21.65
N ASP A 126 -8.49 -4.63 -22.72
CA ASP A 126 -7.90 -4.53 -24.06
C ASP A 126 -6.76 -3.50 -24.07
N LEU A 127 -6.95 -2.35 -23.44
CA LEU A 127 -5.91 -1.34 -23.26
C LEU A 127 -4.70 -1.88 -22.49
N LEU A 128 -4.92 -2.58 -21.38
CA LEU A 128 -3.84 -3.14 -20.57
C LEU A 128 -3.06 -4.22 -21.34
N ASN A 129 -3.75 -5.10 -22.06
CA ASN A 129 -3.10 -6.09 -22.91
C ASN A 129 -2.28 -5.44 -24.04
N GLU A 130 -2.84 -4.41 -24.68
CA GLU A 130 -2.24 -3.69 -25.80
C GLU A 130 -0.97 -2.94 -25.39
N LEU A 131 -1.05 -2.18 -24.28
CA LEU A 131 -0.05 -1.18 -23.95
C LEU A 131 0.87 -1.57 -22.80
N TYR A 132 0.50 -2.50 -21.92
CA TYR A 132 1.21 -2.71 -20.65
C TYR A 132 1.55 -4.18 -20.35
N SER A 133 1.37 -5.08 -21.31
CA SER A 133 1.51 -6.53 -21.11
C SER A 133 2.93 -7.03 -20.83
N ASP A 134 3.94 -6.20 -21.07
CA ASP A 134 5.35 -6.44 -20.76
C ASP A 134 5.75 -5.99 -19.33
N ILE A 135 4.87 -5.29 -18.62
CA ILE A 135 5.07 -4.86 -17.22
C ILE A 135 4.42 -5.86 -16.25
N GLU A 136 4.99 -6.04 -15.05
CA GLU A 136 4.32 -6.82 -14.00
C GLU A 136 3.01 -6.15 -13.58
N LEU A 137 1.93 -6.93 -13.48
CA LEU A 137 0.63 -6.43 -13.03
C LEU A 137 0.31 -6.92 -11.62
N GLU A 138 -0.12 -5.99 -10.78
CA GLU A 138 -0.66 -6.24 -9.45
C GLU A 138 -2.09 -5.68 -9.36
N ILE A 139 -3.02 -6.50 -8.87
CA ILE A 139 -4.41 -6.12 -8.67
C ILE A 139 -4.76 -6.30 -7.19
N ASN A 140 -5.02 -5.18 -6.54
CA ASN A 140 -5.52 -5.10 -5.20
C ASN A 140 -7.04 -5.22 -5.20
N ILE A 141 -7.55 -6.23 -4.50
CA ILE A 141 -8.98 -6.54 -4.45
C ILE A 141 -9.53 -5.95 -3.17
N SER A 142 -10.26 -4.84 -3.28
CA SER A 142 -10.92 -4.24 -2.13
C SER A 142 -12.11 -5.11 -1.73
N ILE A 143 -11.99 -5.73 -0.56
CA ILE A 143 -12.99 -6.61 0.01
C ILE A 143 -13.56 -5.91 1.23
N GLU A 144 -14.88 -5.86 1.33
CA GLU A 144 -15.55 -5.22 2.45
C GLU A 144 -15.59 -6.18 3.65
N PRO A 145 -14.91 -5.87 4.78
CA PRO A 145 -14.85 -6.80 5.91
C PRO A 145 -16.25 -7.15 6.45
N ALA A 146 -17.17 -6.18 6.47
CA ALA A 146 -18.56 -6.37 6.89
C ALA A 146 -19.35 -7.40 6.04
N GLN A 147 -18.87 -7.72 4.84
CA GLN A 147 -19.48 -8.66 3.91
C GLN A 147 -18.78 -10.03 3.89
N ILE A 148 -17.79 -10.27 4.76
CA ILE A 148 -16.96 -11.49 4.72
C ILE A 148 -17.79 -12.78 4.89
N LEU A 149 -18.92 -12.73 5.60
CA LEU A 149 -19.82 -13.88 5.78
C LEU A 149 -20.87 -14.02 4.67
N ASN A 150 -20.93 -13.05 3.75
CA ASN A 150 -21.92 -13.03 2.68
C ASN A 150 -21.43 -13.86 1.48
N LYS A 151 -21.82 -15.13 1.45
CA LYS A 151 -21.45 -16.06 0.37
C LYS A 151 -21.82 -15.57 -1.04
N LYS A 152 -22.92 -14.82 -1.18
CA LYS A 152 -23.32 -14.27 -2.48
C LYS A 152 -22.35 -13.17 -2.93
N TYR A 153 -21.97 -12.29 -2.01
CA TYR A 153 -20.97 -11.25 -2.25
C TYR A 153 -19.64 -11.87 -2.68
N LEU A 154 -19.10 -12.83 -1.91
CA LEU A 154 -17.84 -13.51 -2.24
C LEU A 154 -17.90 -14.24 -3.59
N ALA A 155 -19.02 -14.93 -3.88
CA ALA A 155 -19.21 -15.61 -5.16
C ALA A 155 -19.23 -14.64 -6.35
N VAL A 156 -19.79 -13.42 -6.18
CA VAL A 156 -19.75 -12.37 -7.21
C VAL A 156 -18.31 -11.95 -7.46
N LEU A 157 -17.53 -11.68 -6.40
CA LEU A 157 -16.12 -11.28 -6.54
C LEU A 157 -15.31 -12.34 -7.26
N GLN A 158 -15.41 -13.61 -6.85
CA GLN A 158 -14.69 -14.72 -7.44
C GLN A 158 -15.01 -14.85 -8.94
N ARG A 159 -16.31 -14.88 -9.29
CA ARG A 159 -16.75 -15.02 -10.69
C ARG A 159 -16.25 -13.87 -11.57
N ASN A 160 -16.35 -12.63 -11.07
CA ASN A 160 -15.96 -11.45 -11.84
C ASN A 160 -14.43 -11.37 -11.97
N LYS A 161 -13.68 -11.70 -10.91
CA LYS A 161 -12.21 -11.86 -10.96
C LYS A 161 -11.80 -12.87 -12.02
N GLU A 162 -12.34 -14.09 -11.97
CA GLU A 162 -11.99 -15.16 -12.93
C GLU A 162 -12.22 -14.74 -14.38
N MET A 163 -13.30 -14.00 -14.63
CA MET A 163 -13.59 -13.45 -15.94
C MET A 163 -12.55 -12.40 -16.37
N VAL A 164 -12.21 -11.45 -15.50
CA VAL A 164 -11.20 -10.43 -15.80
C VAL A 164 -9.84 -11.04 -16.03
N MET A 165 -9.43 -12.03 -15.23
CA MET A 165 -8.15 -12.72 -15.41
C MET A 165 -8.06 -13.43 -16.77
N LYS A 166 -9.18 -13.95 -17.31
CA LYS A 166 -9.22 -14.48 -18.67
C LYS A 166 -9.10 -13.40 -19.74
N LYS A 167 -9.58 -12.19 -19.48
CA LYS A 167 -9.48 -11.05 -20.41
C LYS A 167 -8.08 -10.47 -20.41
N LEU A 168 -7.37 -10.45 -19.28
CA LEU A 168 -5.97 -10.01 -19.15
C LEU A 168 -4.96 -11.09 -19.60
N HIS A 169 -5.22 -11.73 -20.74
CA HIS A 169 -4.52 -12.90 -21.25
C HIS A 169 -3.09 -12.61 -21.75
N ALA A 170 -2.73 -11.35 -22.01
CA ALA A 170 -1.41 -11.00 -22.49
C ALA A 170 -0.35 -10.95 -21.37
N PHE A 171 -0.77 -10.82 -20.11
CA PHE A 171 0.12 -10.81 -18.96
C PHE A 171 0.57 -12.23 -18.61
N LYS A 172 1.88 -12.41 -18.39
CA LYS A 172 2.46 -13.71 -18.02
C LYS A 172 2.13 -14.10 -16.58
N ASP A 173 2.18 -13.13 -15.68
CA ASP A 173 1.90 -13.29 -14.24
C ASP A 173 1.12 -12.05 -13.77
N ILE A 174 0.01 -12.26 -13.06
CA ILE A 174 -0.77 -11.20 -12.40
C ILE A 174 -0.81 -11.51 -10.91
N ARG A 175 -0.27 -10.62 -10.07
CA ARG A 175 -0.31 -10.78 -8.62
C ARG A 175 -1.61 -10.21 -8.07
N THR A 176 -2.22 -10.89 -7.11
CA THR A 176 -3.44 -10.40 -6.45
C THR A 176 -3.30 -10.35 -4.94
N PHE A 177 -3.83 -9.28 -4.34
CA PHE A 177 -3.83 -9.00 -2.91
C PHE A 177 -5.26 -8.72 -2.43
N GLY A 178 -5.62 -9.16 -1.23
CA GLY A 178 -6.84 -8.71 -0.59
C GLY A 178 -6.58 -7.38 0.13
N ILE A 179 -7.47 -6.40 0.00
CA ILE A 179 -7.35 -5.13 0.73
C ILE A 179 -8.60 -4.88 1.57
N PHE A 180 -8.38 -4.58 2.85
CA PHE A 180 -9.42 -4.09 3.76
C PHE A 180 -9.23 -2.62 4.06
N ASN A 181 -10.29 -1.82 3.88
CA ASN A 181 -10.29 -0.47 4.41
C ASN A 181 -10.37 -0.52 5.94
N VAL A 182 -9.46 0.20 6.60
CA VAL A 182 -9.48 0.37 8.04
C VAL A 182 -10.59 1.36 8.42
N PHE A 183 -11.48 0.94 9.31
CA PHE A 183 -12.47 1.78 9.98
C PHE A 183 -12.79 1.18 11.35
N ASP A 184 -13.62 1.85 12.15
CA ASP A 184 -14.05 1.33 13.43
C ASP A 184 -14.90 0.05 13.25
N TYR A 185 -14.28 -1.13 13.37
CA TYR A 185 -14.95 -2.42 13.22
C TYR A 185 -15.95 -2.72 14.33
N SER A 186 -15.83 -2.07 15.49
CA SER A 186 -16.68 -2.32 16.66
C SER A 186 -18.15 -1.97 16.42
N VAL A 187 -18.43 -1.10 15.45
CA VAL A 187 -19.80 -0.68 15.11
C VAL A 187 -20.50 -1.65 14.15
N THR A 188 -19.79 -2.69 13.69
CA THR A 188 -20.34 -3.70 12.78
C THR A 188 -21.04 -4.82 13.53
N LYS A 189 -21.99 -5.51 12.87
CA LYS A 189 -22.68 -6.68 13.44
C LYS A 189 -21.79 -7.90 13.65
N ILE A 190 -20.56 -7.86 13.13
CA ILE A 190 -19.59 -8.96 13.14
C ILE A 190 -18.26 -8.53 13.78
N ALA A 191 -18.29 -7.54 14.69
CA ALA A 191 -17.10 -6.97 15.32
C ALA A 191 -16.14 -8.04 15.87
N GLU A 192 -16.64 -9.01 16.64
CA GLU A 192 -15.85 -10.13 17.19
C GLU A 192 -15.22 -11.02 16.10
N THR A 193 -15.82 -11.08 14.91
CA THR A 193 -15.26 -11.81 13.78
C THR A 193 -14.16 -11.01 13.09
N LEU A 194 -14.30 -9.68 13.04
CA LEU A 194 -13.33 -8.78 12.45
C LEU A 194 -12.04 -8.66 13.28
N THR A 195 -12.09 -9.06 14.56
CA THR A 195 -10.88 -9.20 15.40
C THR A 195 -10.13 -10.52 15.18
N ASN A 196 -10.67 -11.44 14.38
CA ASN A 196 -10.05 -12.74 14.10
C ASN A 196 -9.44 -12.78 12.69
N TYR A 197 -8.16 -12.38 12.58
CA TYR A 197 -7.44 -12.37 11.29
C TYR A 197 -7.47 -13.73 10.57
N ASP A 198 -7.36 -14.84 11.29
CA ASP A 198 -7.32 -16.18 10.70
C ASP A 198 -8.63 -16.55 10.03
N PHE A 199 -9.73 -16.23 10.72
CA PHE A 199 -11.05 -16.41 10.17
C PHE A 199 -11.20 -15.58 8.90
N LEU A 200 -10.83 -14.30 8.95
CA LEU A 200 -10.88 -13.41 7.79
C LEU A 200 -10.07 -13.97 6.62
N HIS A 201 -8.79 -14.28 6.83
CA HIS A 201 -7.92 -14.82 5.80
C HIS A 201 -8.47 -16.10 5.18
N LYS A 202 -8.93 -17.05 6.00
CA LYS A 202 -9.47 -18.33 5.52
C LYS A 202 -10.69 -18.15 4.62
N GLU A 203 -11.57 -17.21 4.94
CA GLU A 203 -12.78 -16.97 4.15
C GLU A 203 -12.49 -16.34 2.79
N ILE A 204 -11.38 -15.60 2.62
CA ILE A 204 -11.10 -14.86 1.36
C ILE A 204 -9.80 -15.21 0.66
N GLN A 205 -8.93 -16.06 1.20
CA GLN A 205 -7.67 -16.47 0.55
C GLN A 205 -7.87 -17.06 -0.85
N HIS A 206 -9.05 -17.55 -1.20
CA HIS A 206 -9.35 -18.04 -2.55
C HIS A 206 -9.47 -16.90 -3.59
N LEU A 207 -9.73 -15.66 -3.13
CA LEU A 207 -9.87 -14.48 -3.96
C LEU A 207 -8.52 -13.86 -4.35
N PHE A 208 -7.41 -14.17 -3.69
CA PHE A 208 -6.10 -13.57 -3.95
C PHE A 208 -4.96 -14.57 -3.80
N GLU A 209 -3.76 -14.24 -4.27
CA GLU A 209 -2.62 -15.17 -4.25
C GLU A 209 -1.71 -15.02 -3.03
N THR A 210 -1.84 -13.90 -2.32
CA THR A 210 -0.86 -13.42 -1.33
C THR A 210 -1.48 -13.24 0.05
N THR A 211 -1.69 -12.00 0.51
CA THR A 211 -2.08 -11.62 1.87
C THR A 211 -3.21 -10.59 1.88
N ILE A 212 -3.66 -10.26 3.09
CA ILE A 212 -4.57 -9.15 3.35
C ILE A 212 -3.72 -7.93 3.74
N ASP A 213 -3.85 -6.85 2.99
CA ASP A 213 -3.24 -5.56 3.27
C ASP A 213 -4.31 -4.60 3.84
N TYR A 214 -3.95 -3.81 4.85
CA TYR A 214 -4.86 -2.85 5.48
C TYR A 214 -4.65 -1.45 4.91
N ASN A 215 -5.69 -0.94 4.24
CA ASN A 215 -5.68 0.40 3.65
C ASN A 215 -6.18 1.44 4.65
N PHE A 216 -5.27 2.30 5.11
CA PHE A 216 -5.57 3.46 5.96
C PHE A 216 -6.17 4.61 5.14
N SER A 217 -7.33 4.36 4.51
CA SER A 217 -8.01 5.38 3.68
C SER A 217 -8.32 6.65 4.47
N LEU A 218 -8.53 6.54 5.80
CA LEU A 218 -8.71 7.66 6.72
C LEU A 218 -7.63 8.74 6.62
N GLY A 219 -6.40 8.41 6.21
CA GLY A 219 -5.33 9.40 6.04
C GLY A 219 -5.62 10.47 4.99
N ARG A 220 -6.61 10.22 4.11
CA ARG A 220 -7.11 11.16 3.10
C ARG A 220 -8.06 12.22 3.64
N ARG A 221 -8.59 12.03 4.85
CA ARG A 221 -9.44 13.00 5.53
C ARG A 221 -8.61 14.17 6.04
N MET A 222 -8.85 15.35 5.49
CA MET A 222 -8.19 16.58 5.95
C MET A 222 -8.63 17.00 7.36
N ASP A 223 -9.83 16.56 7.78
CA ASP A 223 -10.42 16.83 9.09
C ASP A 223 -10.14 15.71 10.12
N LEU A 224 -9.30 14.73 9.78
CA LEU A 224 -8.96 13.66 10.71
C LEU A 224 -8.25 14.22 11.94
N ASP A 225 -8.86 14.01 13.11
CA ASP A 225 -8.30 14.36 14.41
C ASP A 225 -7.42 13.24 14.99
N GLY A 226 -6.60 13.61 15.96
CA GLY A 226 -5.66 12.70 16.61
C GLY A 226 -6.31 11.58 17.42
N GLU A 227 -7.46 11.83 18.05
CA GLU A 227 -8.16 10.83 18.87
C GLU A 227 -8.74 9.71 17.99
N THR A 228 -9.40 10.09 16.88
CA THR A 228 -9.92 9.17 15.88
C THR A 228 -8.77 8.38 15.24
N PHE A 229 -7.65 9.03 14.92
CA PHE A 229 -6.49 8.35 14.38
C PHE A 229 -5.89 7.35 15.39
N GLU A 230 -5.65 7.78 16.64
CA GLU A 230 -5.10 6.95 17.72
C GLU A 230 -5.96 5.71 17.96
N LYS A 231 -7.26 5.88 18.17
CA LYS A 231 -8.17 4.76 18.38
C LYS A 231 -8.11 3.75 17.22
N THR A 232 -8.07 4.26 15.99
CA THR A 232 -8.09 3.42 14.80
C THR A 232 -6.79 2.64 14.63
N VAL A 233 -5.64 3.30 14.75
CA VAL A 233 -4.34 2.63 14.58
C VAL A 233 -4.08 1.63 15.71
N LEU A 234 -4.43 1.96 16.95
CA LEU A 234 -4.27 1.03 18.08
C LEU A 234 -5.13 -0.22 17.90
N SER A 235 -6.36 -0.09 17.40
CA SER A 235 -7.20 -1.26 17.11
C SER A 235 -6.59 -2.20 16.06
N ILE A 236 -5.90 -1.65 15.06
CA ILE A 236 -5.18 -2.45 14.06
C ILE A 236 -3.90 -3.05 14.66
N SER A 237 -3.22 -2.32 15.55
CA SER A 237 -2.07 -2.85 16.28
C SER A 237 -2.44 -4.07 17.11
N GLU A 238 -3.51 -3.97 17.90
CA GLU A 238 -4.03 -5.06 18.73
C GLU A 238 -4.44 -6.26 17.86
N LEU A 239 -5.15 -6.02 16.75
CA LEU A 239 -5.53 -7.07 15.80
C LEU A 239 -4.33 -7.87 15.29
N PHE A 240 -3.23 -7.17 14.98
CA PHE A 240 -2.01 -7.79 14.52
C PHE A 240 -1.27 -8.56 15.61
N ASP A 241 -1.20 -8.00 16.82
CA ASP A 241 -0.55 -8.67 17.96
C ASP A 241 -1.33 -9.93 18.40
N GLU A 242 -2.66 -9.91 18.34
CA GLU A 242 -3.50 -11.09 18.62
C GLU A 242 -3.41 -12.18 17.54
N ALA A 243 -3.10 -11.80 16.29
CA ALA A 243 -3.02 -12.74 15.16
C ALA A 243 -1.75 -13.62 15.16
N ILE A 244 -0.79 -13.37 16.07
CA ILE A 244 0.49 -14.08 16.10
C ILE A 244 0.30 -15.52 16.56
N SER A 245 0.63 -16.48 15.69
CA SER A 245 0.98 -17.83 16.11
C SER A 245 2.01 -18.47 15.17
N GLY A 246 2.65 -19.57 15.59
CA GLY A 246 3.86 -20.12 14.96
C GLY A 246 3.81 -20.31 13.44
N GLU A 247 2.72 -20.85 12.88
CA GLU A 247 2.56 -21.01 11.42
C GLU A 247 2.04 -19.74 10.71
N ARG A 248 1.51 -18.78 11.48
CA ARG A 248 0.66 -17.67 11.00
C ARG A 248 1.39 -16.37 10.73
N VAL A 249 2.57 -16.21 11.31
CA VAL A 249 3.53 -15.12 11.01
C VAL A 249 3.79 -14.99 9.50
N LYS A 250 3.69 -16.09 8.74
CA LYS A 250 3.90 -16.13 7.30
C LYS A 250 2.77 -15.48 6.48
N PHE A 251 1.56 -15.35 7.03
CA PHE A 251 0.40 -14.76 6.37
C PHE A 251 0.19 -13.29 6.75
N LEU A 252 0.91 -12.81 7.76
CA LEU A 252 0.97 -11.40 8.11
C LEU A 252 2.02 -10.75 7.23
N ARG A 253 1.58 -10.18 6.10
CA ARG A 253 2.43 -9.28 5.34
C ARG A 253 2.35 -7.92 6.03
N PHE A 254 3.43 -7.62 6.71
CA PHE A 254 3.73 -6.26 7.06
C PHE A 254 4.68 -5.76 5.98
N SER A 255 4.36 -4.66 5.28
CA SER A 255 5.43 -3.85 4.69
C SER A 255 6.42 -3.39 5.78
N PHE A 256 5.98 -3.42 7.06
CA PHE A 256 6.75 -3.34 8.30
C PHE A 256 7.52 -4.60 8.74
N GLY A 257 7.31 -5.74 8.10
CA GLY A 257 7.54 -7.05 8.71
C GLY A 257 8.99 -7.41 8.82
N LYS A 258 9.78 -7.09 7.80
CA LYS A 258 11.23 -7.18 7.90
C LYS A 258 11.78 -5.78 8.08
N LEU A 259 12.55 -5.59 9.15
CA LEU A 259 13.21 -4.31 9.44
C LEU A 259 14.11 -3.84 8.29
N THR A 260 14.58 -4.76 7.45
CA THR A 260 15.44 -4.45 6.30
C THR A 260 14.71 -3.81 5.13
N ASP A 261 13.40 -4.00 5.01
CA ASP A 261 12.66 -3.65 3.79
C ASP A 261 12.46 -2.13 3.68
N SER A 262 12.35 -1.43 4.82
CA SER A 262 12.28 0.03 4.88
C SER A 262 13.55 0.76 4.52
N LEU A 263 14.71 0.11 4.58
CA LEU A 263 15.98 0.78 4.35
C LEU A 263 16.22 1.09 2.87
N ILE A 264 15.50 0.42 1.99
CA ILE A 264 15.71 0.50 0.54
C ILE A 264 14.47 0.93 -0.23
N GLU A 265 13.30 1.05 0.41
CA GLU A 265 12.07 1.49 -0.26
C GLU A 265 11.73 2.94 0.08
N LYS A 266 11.42 3.72 -0.95
CA LYS A 266 11.08 5.14 -0.86
C LYS A 266 9.69 5.35 -1.45
N GLN A 267 8.78 5.93 -0.67
CA GLN A 267 7.35 5.90 -0.99
C GLN A 267 6.73 7.29 -0.92
N TYR A 268 6.11 7.71 -2.03
CA TYR A 268 5.52 9.03 -2.16
C TYR A 268 4.11 8.95 -2.72
N ASN A 269 3.29 9.96 -2.40
CA ASN A 269 1.96 10.13 -2.94
C ASN A 269 1.95 11.38 -3.83
N TYR A 270 1.47 11.24 -5.06
CA TYR A 270 1.25 12.32 -6.01
C TYR A 270 -0.24 12.65 -6.07
N ARG A 271 -0.57 13.94 -5.98
CA ARG A 271 -1.94 14.44 -6.21
C ARG A 271 -1.90 15.88 -6.72
N ASN A 272 -2.51 16.12 -7.88
CA ASN A 272 -2.72 17.46 -8.47
C ASN A 272 -1.45 18.36 -8.43
N GLY A 273 -0.36 17.86 -9.01
CA GLY A 273 0.90 18.61 -9.16
C GLY A 273 1.78 18.68 -7.91
N LYS A 274 1.37 18.01 -6.82
CA LYS A 274 2.10 17.99 -5.55
C LYS A 274 2.51 16.58 -5.14
N PHE A 275 3.60 16.52 -4.37
CA PHE A 275 4.10 15.30 -3.75
C PHE A 275 3.98 15.37 -2.23
N PHE A 276 3.73 14.22 -1.65
CA PHE A 276 3.64 14.02 -0.22
C PHE A 276 4.42 12.78 0.16
N ALA A 277 5.11 12.83 1.30
CA ALA A 277 5.69 11.62 1.89
C ALA A 277 4.59 10.62 2.23
N SER A 278 4.89 9.33 2.09
CA SER A 278 3.97 8.23 2.42
C SER A 278 4.55 7.41 3.56
N PRO A 279 4.27 7.75 4.83
CA PRO A 279 4.72 6.94 5.96
C PRO A 279 4.28 5.49 5.83
N LEU A 280 5.11 4.56 6.32
CA LEU A 280 4.81 3.14 6.31
C LEU A 280 4.44 2.68 7.72
N LEU A 281 3.14 2.61 7.97
CA LEU A 281 2.56 2.09 9.20
C LEU A 281 1.74 0.86 8.84
N TYR A 282 2.35 -0.31 8.99
CA TYR A 282 1.91 -1.60 8.43
C TYR A 282 1.95 -1.64 6.90
N GLU A 283 1.24 -0.70 6.27
CA GLU A 283 1.15 -0.44 4.83
C GLU A 283 1.34 1.06 4.53
N ARG A 284 1.28 1.42 3.26
CA ARG A 284 1.34 2.82 2.79
C ARG A 284 0.25 3.68 3.41
N PHE A 285 0.65 4.72 4.14
CA PHE A 285 -0.27 5.73 4.65
C PHE A 285 -0.41 6.88 3.66
N VAL A 286 -1.52 6.87 2.91
CA VAL A 286 -1.81 7.94 1.95
C VAL A 286 -2.43 9.13 2.67
N SER A 287 -1.68 10.22 2.73
CA SER A 287 -2.14 11.48 3.29
C SER A 287 -1.71 12.66 2.44
N PHE A 288 -2.49 13.73 2.51
CA PHE A 288 -2.29 14.96 1.75
C PHE A 288 -2.33 16.20 2.64
N ARG A 289 -2.07 16.00 3.93
CA ARG A 289 -1.94 17.11 4.86
C ARG A 289 -0.64 17.88 4.59
N PRO A 290 -0.61 19.19 4.87
CA PRO A 290 0.59 20.02 4.64
C PRO A 290 1.86 19.48 5.32
N GLU A 291 1.72 18.83 6.47
CA GLU A 291 2.83 18.25 7.24
C GLU A 291 3.57 17.13 6.47
N PHE A 292 2.94 16.53 5.45
CA PHE A 292 3.56 15.55 4.58
C PHE A 292 3.98 16.11 3.21
N GLU A 293 3.63 17.36 2.89
CA GLU A 293 3.94 17.95 1.59
C GLU A 293 5.44 18.14 1.41
N ILE A 294 5.97 17.65 0.28
CA ILE A 294 7.36 17.83 -0.11
C ILE A 294 7.42 19.09 -0.97
N PRO A 295 8.10 20.16 -0.53
CA PRO A 295 8.09 21.46 -1.20
C PRO A 295 9.01 21.45 -2.43
N ILE A 296 8.57 20.79 -3.49
CA ILE A 296 9.32 20.67 -4.75
C ILE A 296 9.21 21.93 -5.60
N GLN A 297 10.33 22.36 -6.17
CA GLN A 297 10.43 23.49 -7.09
C GLN A 297 11.09 23.05 -8.40
N ASP A 298 12.20 22.32 -8.30
CA ASP A 298 13.02 21.92 -9.45
C ASP A 298 12.64 20.56 -10.03
N TRP A 299 11.80 19.79 -9.32
CA TRP A 299 11.43 18.41 -9.68
C TRP A 299 12.65 17.50 -9.73
N LYS A 300 13.42 17.51 -8.64
CA LYS A 300 14.67 16.75 -8.50
C LYS A 300 14.66 15.84 -7.28
N ALA A 301 15.29 14.67 -7.40
CA ALA A 301 15.38 13.66 -6.34
C ALA A 301 15.95 14.25 -5.03
N ARG A 302 16.94 15.14 -5.15
CA ARG A 302 17.55 15.86 -4.02
C ARG A 302 16.56 16.60 -3.11
N GLU A 303 15.43 17.07 -3.64
CA GLU A 303 14.42 17.81 -2.86
C GLU A 303 13.65 16.86 -1.94
N PHE A 304 13.42 15.63 -2.41
CA PHE A 304 12.82 14.55 -1.61
C PHE A 304 13.80 14.10 -0.53
N GLU A 305 15.06 13.85 -0.90
CA GLU A 305 16.12 13.44 0.04
C GLU A 305 16.34 14.47 1.14
N GLN A 306 16.36 15.76 0.79
CA GLN A 306 16.54 16.84 1.75
C GLN A 306 15.35 16.93 2.71
N TRP A 307 14.12 16.75 2.21
CA TRP A 307 12.93 16.70 3.05
C TRP A 307 13.00 15.51 4.01
N GLU A 308 13.30 14.31 3.50
CA GLU A 308 13.40 13.10 4.32
C GLU A 308 14.47 13.24 5.40
N HIS A 309 15.66 13.75 5.03
CA HIS A 309 16.75 13.99 5.97
C HIS A 309 16.34 14.91 7.12
N ASN A 310 15.66 16.03 6.80
CA ASN A 310 15.19 16.97 7.80
C ASN A 310 14.14 16.34 8.73
N THR A 311 13.20 15.58 8.15
CA THR A 311 12.16 14.85 8.90
C THR A 311 12.77 13.76 9.79
N GLN A 312 13.82 13.06 9.35
CA GLN A 312 14.52 12.09 10.17
C GLN A 312 15.22 12.75 11.37
N ILE A 313 15.91 13.87 11.14
CA ILE A 313 16.56 14.63 12.21
C ILE A 313 15.54 15.10 13.25
N SER A 314 14.39 15.64 12.82
CA SER A 314 13.37 16.11 13.76
C SER A 314 12.78 14.97 14.58
N GLN A 315 12.57 13.80 13.97
CA GLN A 315 12.11 12.60 14.69
C GLN A 315 13.14 12.13 15.73
N TYR A 316 14.45 12.12 15.41
CA TYR A 316 15.49 11.80 16.38
C TYR A 316 15.57 12.80 17.53
N ALA A 317 15.26 14.07 17.27
CA ALA A 317 15.29 15.12 18.29
C ALA A 317 14.14 15.02 19.30
N ASN A 318 13.00 14.41 18.93
CA ASN A 318 11.78 14.38 19.74
C ASN A 318 11.37 12.97 20.24
N VAL A 319 12.27 11.98 20.15
CA VAL A 319 11.97 10.58 20.55
C VAL A 319 11.53 10.45 22.00
N PHE A 320 12.03 11.33 22.88
CA PHE A 320 11.75 11.32 24.31
C PHE A 320 10.41 11.99 24.67
N ASP A 321 9.74 12.61 23.70
CA ASP A 321 8.36 13.11 23.87
C ASP A 321 7.32 11.99 23.72
N LYS A 322 7.75 10.80 23.28
CA LYS A 322 6.95 9.58 23.16
C LYS A 322 7.14 8.69 24.37
N ASP A 323 6.13 7.90 24.70
CA ASP A 323 6.09 7.17 25.97
C ASP A 323 7.22 6.13 26.09
N GLU A 324 7.64 5.53 24.97
CA GLU A 324 8.60 4.41 24.98
C GLU A 324 9.60 4.38 23.80
N CYS A 325 9.58 5.35 22.89
CA CYS A 325 10.39 5.28 21.65
C CYS A 325 11.90 5.46 21.89
N GLY A 326 12.32 6.29 22.85
CA GLY A 326 13.72 6.67 23.04
C GLY A 326 14.68 5.51 23.39
N SER A 327 14.16 4.39 23.89
CA SER A 327 14.94 3.18 24.18
C SER A 327 14.49 1.95 23.36
N CYS A 328 13.60 2.14 22.39
CA CYS A 328 13.05 1.04 21.60
C CYS A 328 14.06 0.55 20.55
N HIS A 329 14.27 -0.77 20.45
CA HIS A 329 15.18 -1.35 19.45
C HIS A 329 14.68 -1.18 18.01
N TYR A 330 13.41 -0.81 17.82
CA TYR A 330 12.81 -0.52 16.52
C TYR A 330 12.94 0.95 16.08
N LEU A 331 13.54 1.82 16.90
CA LEU A 331 13.56 3.26 16.66
C LEU A 331 14.03 3.66 15.25
N GLY A 332 15.14 3.09 14.77
CA GLY A 332 15.66 3.38 13.43
C GLY A 332 14.65 3.04 12.33
N SER A 333 14.06 1.84 12.39
CA SER A 333 13.02 1.41 11.45
C SER A 333 11.79 2.34 11.48
N CYS A 334 11.33 2.72 12.67
CA CYS A 334 10.20 3.64 12.79
C CYS A 334 10.50 5.03 12.20
N ILE A 335 11.72 5.54 12.38
CA ILE A 335 12.16 6.84 11.83
C ILE A 335 12.27 6.79 10.31
N ASP A 336 12.91 5.75 9.76
CA ASP A 336 13.09 5.58 8.32
C ASP A 336 11.75 5.47 7.58
N ARG A 337 10.73 4.94 8.26
CA ARG A 337 9.38 4.77 7.77
C ARG A 337 8.46 5.96 8.03
N GLY A 338 8.96 7.00 8.70
CA GLY A 338 8.17 8.20 9.05
C GLY A 338 7.07 7.96 10.09
N VAL A 339 7.16 6.90 10.89
CA VAL A 339 6.15 6.58 11.92
C VAL A 339 6.13 7.65 13.01
N LEU A 340 7.29 8.13 13.46
CA LEU A 340 7.32 9.17 14.48
C LEU A 340 6.77 10.49 13.94
N HIS A 341 7.07 10.84 12.69
CA HIS A 341 6.49 12.00 12.00
C HIS A 341 4.96 11.89 11.88
N LEU A 342 4.47 10.69 11.59
CA LEU A 342 3.03 10.40 11.59
C LEU A 342 2.42 10.58 12.99
N MET A 343 3.07 10.06 14.03
CA MET A 343 2.63 10.24 15.42
C MET A 343 2.60 11.72 15.82
N ASP A 344 3.62 12.49 15.47
CA ASP A 344 3.71 13.93 15.73
C ASP A 344 2.57 14.70 15.07
N THR A 345 2.31 14.39 13.79
CA THR A 345 1.24 15.03 13.00
C THR A 345 -0.14 14.86 13.65
N TYR A 346 -0.37 13.74 14.32
CA TYR A 346 -1.64 13.44 15.01
C TYR A 346 -1.57 13.59 16.54
N GLY A 347 -0.47 14.08 17.10
CA GLY A 347 -0.32 14.32 18.54
C GLY A 347 -0.30 13.04 19.40
N ILE A 348 0.12 11.91 18.84
CA ILE A 348 0.15 10.61 19.53
C ILE A 348 1.48 10.40 20.25
N LYS A 349 1.40 9.91 21.49
CA LYS A 349 2.57 9.54 22.30
C LYS A 349 2.76 8.03 22.50
N LYS A 350 1.66 7.28 22.52
CA LYS A 350 1.66 5.82 22.67
C LYS A 350 2.18 5.16 21.39
N CYS A 351 2.88 4.04 21.54
CA CYS A 351 3.32 3.28 20.38
C CYS A 351 2.13 2.80 19.54
N VAL A 352 2.23 3.01 18.24
CA VAL A 352 1.20 2.67 17.24
C VAL A 352 1.57 1.44 16.41
N VAL A 353 2.60 0.71 16.83
CA VAL A 353 3.19 -0.41 16.09
C VAL A 353 2.93 -1.70 16.85
N ALA A 354 2.52 -2.75 16.13
CA ALA A 354 2.26 -4.08 16.65
C ALA A 354 3.58 -4.80 16.97
N ARG A 355 4.12 -4.54 18.18
CA ARG A 355 5.49 -4.95 18.55
C ARG A 355 5.65 -6.45 18.61
N ASP A 356 4.69 -7.15 19.18
CA ASP A 356 4.76 -8.60 19.33
C ASP A 356 4.79 -9.23 17.94
N ALA A 357 4.02 -8.68 17.00
CA ALA A 357 3.95 -9.20 15.64
C ALA A 357 5.26 -8.96 14.88
N LEU A 358 5.88 -7.80 15.08
CA LEU A 358 7.22 -7.53 14.56
C LEU A 358 8.29 -8.43 15.17
N ASP A 359 8.22 -8.68 16.47
CA ASP A 359 9.16 -9.57 17.15
C ASP A 359 9.06 -10.99 16.57
N ALA A 360 7.82 -11.47 16.35
CA ALA A 360 7.57 -12.78 15.78
C ALA A 360 8.12 -12.92 14.34
N ILE A 361 8.08 -11.86 13.52
CA ILE A 361 8.59 -11.90 12.14
C ILE A 361 10.11 -11.79 12.10
N ASN A 362 10.71 -10.92 12.91
CA ASN A 362 12.14 -10.59 12.83
C ASN A 362 13.03 -11.46 13.71
N PHE A 363 12.48 -12.00 14.81
CA PHE A 363 13.26 -12.68 15.85
C PHE A 363 12.78 -14.10 16.15
N GLN A 364 11.98 -14.73 15.28
CA GLN A 364 11.71 -16.16 15.37
C GLN A 364 13.02 -16.95 15.34
N LYS A 365 13.50 -17.29 16.54
CA LYS A 365 14.58 -18.24 16.75
C LYS A 365 14.17 -19.56 16.13
N SER A 366 15.12 -20.17 15.44
CA SER A 366 15.16 -21.59 15.14
C SER A 366 14.92 -22.43 16.39
N THR A 367 13.67 -22.69 16.74
CA THR A 367 13.29 -23.92 17.45
C THR A 367 13.20 -25.05 16.43
N ILE A 368 14.33 -25.31 15.75
CA ILE A 368 14.60 -26.66 15.26
C ILE A 368 14.87 -27.45 16.54
N LYS A 369 13.93 -28.32 16.88
CA LYS A 369 14.06 -29.26 17.97
C LYS A 369 15.42 -29.95 17.85
N SER A 370 16.23 -29.80 18.89
CA SER A 370 17.28 -30.74 19.22
C SER A 370 16.61 -32.06 19.64
N ASP A 371 16.09 -32.80 18.67
CA ASP A 371 15.82 -34.22 18.81
C ASP A 371 16.94 -34.95 18.07
N GLU A 372 18.05 -35.17 18.78
CA GLU A 372 18.98 -36.30 18.56
C GLU A 372 20.03 -36.31 19.69
N ARG A 373 19.67 -37.01 20.77
CA ARG A 373 20.58 -37.88 21.52
C ARG A 373 19.88 -39.19 21.82
#